data_AF-A0A3M1NWU0-F1
#
_entry.id   AF-A0A3M1NWU0-F1
#
_cell.length_a   1.000
_cell.length_b   1.000
_cell.length_c   1.000
_cell.angle_alpha   90.00
_cell.angle_beta   90.00
_cell.angle_gamma   90.00
#
_symmetry.space_group_name_H-M   'P 1'
#
loop_
_entity.id
_entity.type
_entity.pdbx_description
1 polymer ?
#
loop_
_entity_poly.entity_id
_entity_poly.type
_entity_poly.pdbx_seq_one_letter_code
_entity_poly.pdbx_strand_id
1 'polypeptide(L)' 'NKGCVLCLAETENDSSPGLIRTADWGYLRLRKPDYDDTALANWLTAIKAQEWNEVYVFFKHEDEGAGPRLAARFLELAKA' A
#
# COMPACT_ATOMS: atom_id res chain seq x y z
N ASN A 1 -2.13 -18.95 15.12
CA ASN A 1 -2.46 -17.93 14.11
C ASN A 1 -3.77 -18.33 13.43
N LYS A 2 -4.74 -17.41 13.22
CA LYS A 2 -6.00 -17.68 12.51
C LYS A 2 -5.96 -17.28 11.02
N GLY A 3 -4.81 -16.79 10.54
CA GLY A 3 -4.64 -16.35 9.16
C GLY A 3 -5.30 -14.99 8.86
N CYS A 4 -5.68 -14.24 9.90
CA CYS A 4 -6.29 -12.93 9.77
C CYS A 4 -5.21 -11.87 9.56
N VAL A 5 -5.35 -11.07 8.50
CA VAL A 5 -4.48 -9.92 8.26
C VAL A 5 -4.94 -8.71 9.06
N LEU A 6 -3.99 -7.90 9.52
CA LEU A 6 -4.23 -6.56 10.01
C LEU A 6 -4.33 -5.62 8.81
N CYS A 7 -5.53 -5.04 8.59
CA CYS A 7 -5.72 -4.03 7.56
C CYS A 7 -4.96 -2.76 7.94
N LEU A 8 -3.95 -2.39 7.15
CA LEU A 8 -3.39 -1.05 7.23
C LEU A 8 -4.31 -0.09 6.47
N ALA A 9 -4.88 0.88 7.18
CA ALA A 9 -5.73 1.91 6.60
C ALA A 9 -5.07 3.26 6.81
N GLU A 10 -4.30 3.69 5.81
CA GLU A 10 -3.62 4.98 5.83
C GLU A 10 -4.63 6.13 5.67
N THR A 11 -4.40 7.20 6.42
CA THR A 11 -5.11 8.47 6.35
C THR A 11 -4.16 9.60 5.96
N GLU A 12 -4.70 10.77 5.68
CA GLU A 12 -3.94 11.95 5.24
C GLU A 12 -2.91 12.43 6.27
N ASN A 13 -3.08 12.07 7.54
CA ASN A 13 -2.22 12.47 8.65
C ASN A 13 -1.11 11.46 8.98
N ASP A 14 -1.07 10.32 8.30
CA ASP A 14 -0.09 9.28 8.60
C ASP A 14 1.29 9.63 8.02
N SER A 15 2.32 9.42 8.84
CA SER A 15 3.68 9.85 8.54
C SER A 15 4.58 8.74 8.00
N SER A 16 4.25 7.46 8.21
CA SER A 16 5.06 6.34 7.72
C SER A 16 4.32 4.99 7.66
N PRO A 17 4.86 4.01 6.92
CA PRO A 17 4.30 2.66 6.87
C PRO A 17 4.54 1.90 8.19
N GLY A 18 3.53 1.87 9.06
CA GLY A 18 3.50 1.03 10.26
C GLY A 18 3.02 -0.39 9.96
N LEU A 19 3.66 -1.12 9.04
CA LEU A 19 3.22 -2.46 8.64
C LEU A 19 3.52 -3.49 9.74
N ILE A 20 2.48 -4.20 10.19
CA ILE A 20 2.58 -5.28 11.17
C ILE A 20 2.09 -6.58 10.51
N ARG A 21 3.01 -7.52 10.32
CA ARG A 21 2.73 -8.86 9.80
C ARG A 21 1.99 -9.73 10.81
N THR A 22 0.72 -10.01 10.53
CA THR A 22 -0.15 -10.89 11.32
C THR A 22 -0.60 -12.15 10.57
N ALA A 23 -0.44 -12.14 9.24
CA ALA A 23 -0.69 -13.26 8.34
C ALA A 23 0.42 -13.33 7.27
N ASP A 24 0.42 -14.40 6.48
CA ASP A 24 1.35 -14.60 5.36
C ASP A 24 0.96 -13.79 4.10
N TRP A 25 -0.07 -12.96 4.19
CA TRP A 25 -0.54 -12.05 3.16
C TRP A 25 -0.84 -10.66 3.74
N GLY A 26 -0.83 -9.62 2.90
CA GLY A 26 -1.04 -8.23 3.29
C GLY A 26 -2.31 -7.59 2.71
N TYR A 27 -2.84 -6.57 3.40
CA TYR A 27 -3.97 -5.78 2.92
C TYR A 27 -3.84 -4.30 3.33
N LEU A 28 -3.72 -3.42 2.34
CA LEU A 28 -3.46 -1.99 2.52
C LEU A 28 -4.56 -1.15 1.85
N ARG A 29 -5.00 -0.10 2.53
CA ARG A 29 -5.90 0.94 2.02
C ARG A 29 -5.19 2.29 2.16
N LEU A 30 -4.73 2.82 1.05
CA LEU A 30 -3.91 4.04 0.99
C LEU A 30 -4.79 5.23 0.59
N ARG A 31 -4.78 6.32 1.36
CA ARG A 31 -5.67 7.48 1.15
C ARG A 31 -4.95 8.83 1.11
N LYS A 32 -3.62 8.86 1.22
CA LYS A 32 -2.88 10.13 1.12
C LYS A 32 -3.02 10.78 -0.28
N PRO A 33 -3.46 12.04 -0.40
CA PRO A 33 -3.87 12.63 -1.68
C PRO A 33 -2.76 12.72 -2.72
N ASP A 34 -1.53 12.98 -2.27
CA ASP A 34 -0.41 13.35 -3.16
C ASP A 34 0.71 12.31 -3.09
N TYR A 35 0.49 11.18 -3.74
CA TYR A 35 1.52 10.16 -3.95
C TYR A 35 2.43 10.54 -5.11
N ASP A 36 3.70 10.81 -4.80
CA ASP A 36 4.77 10.83 -5.81
C ASP A 36 5.45 9.45 -5.93
N ASP A 37 6.31 9.29 -6.94
CA ASP A 37 7.03 8.03 -7.16
C ASP A 37 7.88 7.62 -5.95
N THR A 38 8.43 8.59 -5.22
CA THR A 38 9.22 8.35 -4.01
C THR A 38 8.36 7.71 -2.91
N ALA A 39 7.17 8.26 -2.65
CA ALA A 39 6.22 7.73 -1.68
C ALA A 39 5.72 6.34 -2.08
N LEU A 40 5.43 6.12 -3.37
CA LEU A 40 5.05 4.81 -3.89
C LEU A 40 6.19 3.78 -3.74
N ALA A 41 7.44 4.17 -4.03
CA ALA A 41 8.62 3.31 -3.85
C ALA A 41 8.89 2.96 -2.38
N ASN A 42 8.64 3.90 -1.46
CA ASN A 42 8.73 3.66 -0.03
C ASN A 42 7.72 2.60 0.43
N TRP A 43 6.49 2.64 -0.10
CA TRP A 43 5.49 1.60 0.15
C TRP A 43 5.93 0.23 -0.39
N LEU A 44 6.45 0.16 -1.61
CA LEU A 44 6.98 -1.09 -2.16
C LEU A 44 8.11 -1.66 -1.29
N THR A 45 9.01 -0.81 -0.81
CA THR A 45 10.10 -1.21 0.08
C THR A 45 9.56 -1.78 1.39
N ALA A 46 8.61 -1.09 2.03
CA ALA A 46 7.99 -1.55 3.27
C ALA A 46 7.23 -2.87 3.09
N ILE A 47 6.51 -3.04 1.98
CA ILE A 47 5.79 -4.27 1.62
C ILE A 47 6.76 -5.44 1.39
N LYS A 48 7.83 -5.24 0.62
CA LYS A 48 8.83 -6.28 0.32
C LYS A 48 9.53 -6.78 1.59
N ALA A 49 9.61 -5.96 2.64
CA ALA A 49 10.16 -6.35 3.93
C ALA A 49 9.23 -7.25 4.79
N GLN A 50 7.94 -7.40 4.45
CA GLN A 50 6.99 -8.20 5.23
C GLN A 50 7.01 -9.70 4.92
N GLU A 51 7.84 -10.16 3.97
CA GLU A 51 7.90 -11.58 3.55
C GLU A 51 6.50 -12.21 3.33
N TRP A 52 5.61 -11.44 2.70
CA TRP A 52 4.27 -11.89 2.34
C TRP A 52 4.30 -12.67 1.02
N ASN A 53 3.44 -13.68 0.90
CA ASN A 53 3.22 -14.41 -0.34
C ASN A 53 2.47 -13.54 -1.36
N GLU A 54 1.57 -12.69 -0.88
CA GLU A 54 0.76 -11.78 -1.68
C GLU A 54 0.33 -10.55 -0.86
N VAL A 55 -0.01 -9.46 -1.54
CA VAL A 55 -0.53 -8.24 -0.91
C VAL A 55 -1.59 -7.62 -1.80
N TYR A 56 -2.66 -7.15 -1.19
CA TYR A 56 -3.71 -6.39 -1.85
C TYR A 56 -3.59 -4.91 -1.44
N VAL A 57 -3.41 -4.02 -2.42
CA VAL A 57 -3.23 -2.57 -2.19
C VAL A 57 -4.33 -1.80 -2.89
N PHE A 58 -5.10 -1.01 -2.14
CA PHE A 58 -6.20 -0.20 -2.65
C PHE A 58 -5.91 1.29 -2.44
N PHE A 59 -5.82 2.04 -3.54
CA PHE A 59 -5.74 3.51 -3.52
C PHE A 59 -7.15 4.10 -3.41
N LYS A 60 -7.52 4.61 -2.23
CA LYS A 60 -8.88 5.04 -1.86
C LYS A 60 -9.12 6.54 -2.13
N HIS A 61 -8.82 6.98 -3.35
CA HIS A 61 -9.10 8.35 -3.80
C HIS A 61 -10.42 8.39 -4.57
N GLU A 62 -11.38 9.14 -4.06
CA GLU A 62 -12.68 9.34 -4.71
C GLU A 62 -12.65 10.50 -5.72
N ASP A 63 -11.64 11.37 -5.62
CA ASP A 63 -11.49 12.55 -6.47
C ASP A 63 -10.68 12.28 -7.75
N GLU A 64 -11.15 12.88 -8.85
CA GLU A 64 -10.45 13.02 -10.15
C GLU A 64 -9.90 11.72 -10.78
N GLY A 65 -10.37 10.54 -10.35
CA GLY A 65 -9.87 9.25 -10.85
C GLY A 65 -8.41 8.98 -10.51
N ALA A 66 -7.88 9.55 -9.41
CA ALA A 66 -6.50 9.36 -9.00
C ALA A 66 -6.18 7.90 -8.62
N GLY A 67 -7.16 7.16 -8.06
CA GLY A 67 -6.99 5.77 -7.62
C GLY A 67 -6.44 4.83 -8.71
N PRO A 68 -7.10 4.70 -9.88
CA PRO A 68 -6.59 3.87 -10.97
C PRO A 68 -5.23 4.30 -11.52
N ARG A 69 -4.95 5.61 -11.60
CA ARG A 69 -3.65 6.13 -12.07
C ARG A 69 -2.53 5.74 -11.12
N LEU A 70 -2.75 5.91 -9.81
CA LEU A 70 -1.79 5.52 -8.78
C LEU A 70 -1.57 4.02 -8.76
N ALA A 71 -2.64 3.23 -8.88
CA ALA A 71 -2.53 1.77 -8.96
C ALA A 71 -1.70 1.32 -10.18
N ALA A 72 -1.94 1.91 -11.35
CA ALA A 72 -1.15 1.63 -12.55
C ALA A 72 0.33 2.00 -12.35
N ARG A 73 0.60 3.20 -11.83
CA ARG A 73 1.97 3.66 -11.55
C ARG A 73 2.69 2.77 -10.53
N PHE A 74 1.98 2.35 -9.49
CA PHE A 74 2.51 1.44 -8.47
C PHE A 74 2.92 0.09 -9.06
N LEU A 75 2.11 -0.45 -9.99
CA LEU A 75 2.43 -1.69 -10.70
C LEU A 75 3.62 -1.53 -11.66
N GLU A 76 3.79 -0.37 -12.29
CA GLU A 76 4.98 -0.08 -13.10
C GLU A 76 6.25 -0.08 -12.24
N LEU A 77 6.23 0.65 -11.11
CA LEU A 77 7.34 0.71 -10.17
C LEU A 77 7.66 -0.65 -9.54
N ALA A 78 6.66 -1.51 -9.34
CA ALA A 78 6.85 -2.86 -8.80
C ALA A 78 7.57 -3.82 -9.77
N LYS A 79 7.50 -3.55 -11.08
CA LYS A 79 8.12 -4.35 -12.15
C LYS A 79 9.54 -3.88 -12.52
N ALA A 80 9.90 -2.67 -12.12
CA ALA A 80 11.24 -2.10 -12.30
C ALA A 80 12.24 -2.73 -11.32
#